data_AF-E9I5S2-F1
#
_entry.id   AF-E9I5S2-F1
#
_cell.length_a   1.000
_cell.length_b   1.000
_cell.length_c   1.000
_cell.angle_alpha   90.00
_cell.angle_beta   90.00
_cell.angle_gamma   90.00
#
_symmetry.space_group_name_H-M   'P 1'
#
loop_
_entity.id
_entity.type
_entity.pdbx_description
1 polymer ?
#
loop_
_entity_poly.entity_id
_entity_poly.type
_entity_poly.pdbx_seq_one_letter_code
_entity_poly.pdbx_strand_id
1 'polypeptide(L)'
;LVPRTPQVVAMLGSGVLARSHAQMLRAVREVSEIRVWSPNAANAQQCARDIGGVACANAEAAVRGADIVCTVTNASEPVLQGAWLKPGAFVAAVGAPRPTWRELDDAAMNNWVVADQREAAEKESGDVMLSGATVAAEIGEILCGRSSPPPAGTTIIFKSLGQAVEDTVAARLVYRA
;
A
#
# COMPACT_ATOMS: atom_id res chain seq x y z
N LEU A 1 0.30 12.80 -2.57
CA LEU A 1 0.28 12.24 -1.21
C LEU A 1 1.70 12.06 -0.66
N VAL A 2 2.64 11.51 -1.42
CA VAL A 2 4.07 11.42 -1.02
C VAL A 2 4.90 12.63 -1.51
N PRO A 3 5.86 13.15 -0.72
CA PRO A 3 6.83 14.16 -1.17
C PRO A 3 7.67 13.73 -2.39
N ARG A 4 8.31 14.68 -3.08
CA ARG A 4 9.12 14.44 -4.29
C ARG A 4 10.61 14.15 -4.01
N THR A 5 10.97 13.64 -2.84
CA THR A 5 12.34 13.24 -2.53
C THR A 5 12.61 11.81 -3.02
N PRO A 6 13.88 11.34 -3.08
CA PRO A 6 14.16 9.92 -3.21
C PRO A 6 13.47 9.14 -2.08
N GLN A 7 12.80 8.04 -2.42
CA GLN A 7 11.96 7.29 -1.49
C GLN A 7 12.61 5.94 -1.13
N VAL A 8 12.61 5.62 0.16
CA VAL A 8 12.83 4.27 0.66
C VAL A 8 11.48 3.54 0.66
N VAL A 9 11.42 2.40 -0.03
CA VAL A 9 10.18 1.65 -0.22
C VAL A 9 10.26 0.31 0.50
N ALA A 10 9.26 -0.01 1.33
CA ALA A 10 9.06 -1.34 1.89
C ALA A 10 7.97 -2.10 1.11
N MET A 11 8.29 -3.31 0.67
CA MET A 11 7.38 -4.26 0.02
C MET A 11 7.12 -5.40 0.99
N LEU A 12 5.93 -5.41 1.61
CA LEU A 12 5.46 -6.55 2.38
C LEU A 12 4.67 -7.45 1.45
N GLY A 13 5.30 -8.57 1.07
CA GLY A 13 4.83 -9.49 0.03
C GLY A 13 5.86 -9.66 -1.08
N SER A 14 5.82 -10.82 -1.72
CA SER A 14 6.81 -11.24 -2.73
C SER A 14 6.17 -11.79 -4.01
N GLY A 15 4.87 -11.51 -4.20
CA GLY A 15 4.07 -12.02 -5.32
C GLY A 15 4.15 -11.16 -6.58
N VAL A 16 3.15 -11.31 -7.45
CA VAL A 16 3.01 -10.54 -8.70
C VAL A 16 2.85 -9.04 -8.39
N LEU A 17 2.02 -8.70 -7.41
CA LEU A 17 1.77 -7.31 -7.02
C LEU A 17 3.03 -6.60 -6.52
N ALA A 18 3.93 -7.28 -5.80
CA ALA A 18 5.20 -6.69 -5.37
C ALA A 18 6.07 -6.26 -6.57
N ARG A 19 6.12 -7.09 -7.62
CA ARG A 19 6.88 -6.79 -8.85
C ARG A 19 6.25 -5.65 -9.64
N SER A 20 4.94 -5.68 -9.85
CA SER A 20 4.24 -4.61 -10.58
C SER A 20 4.30 -3.28 -9.82
N HIS A 21 4.19 -3.29 -8.48
CA HIS A 21 4.32 -2.09 -7.66
C HIS A 21 5.72 -1.51 -7.72
N ALA A 22 6.76 -2.34 -7.64
CA ALA A 22 8.14 -1.86 -7.77
C ALA A 22 8.39 -1.21 -9.15
N GLN A 23 7.88 -1.80 -10.23
CA GLN A 23 7.96 -1.23 -11.57
C GLN A 23 7.21 0.10 -11.67
N MET A 24 5.95 0.13 -11.19
CA MET A 24 5.11 1.32 -11.20
C MET A 24 5.73 2.46 -10.40
N LEU A 25 6.21 2.19 -9.17
CA LEU A 25 6.80 3.20 -8.31
C LEU A 25 8.05 3.84 -8.92
N ARG A 26 8.92 3.04 -9.55
CA ARG A 26 10.10 3.59 -10.27
C ARG A 26 9.73 4.45 -11.47
N ALA A 27 8.58 4.19 -12.10
CA ALA A 27 8.10 5.01 -13.21
C ALA A 27 7.55 6.37 -12.75
N VAL A 28 7.08 6.48 -11.51
CA VAL A 28 6.41 7.70 -10.99
C VAL A 28 7.17 8.41 -9.87
N ARG A 29 8.21 7.80 -9.29
CA ARG A 29 9.01 8.34 -8.20
C ARG A 29 10.48 7.95 -8.37
N GLU A 30 11.35 8.80 -7.82
CA GLU A 30 12.74 8.43 -7.57
C GLU A 30 12.79 7.49 -6.36
N VAL A 31 13.24 6.26 -6.56
CA VAL A 31 13.32 5.23 -5.52
C VAL A 31 14.78 4.94 -5.24
N SER A 32 15.23 5.25 -4.02
CA SER A 32 16.63 5.04 -3.60
C SER A 32 16.88 3.61 -3.14
N GLU A 33 15.88 2.96 -2.54
CA GLU A 33 15.98 1.62 -1.98
C GLU A 33 14.63 0.92 -2.02
N ILE A 34 14.62 -0.38 -2.31
CA ILE A 34 13.45 -1.25 -2.11
C ILE A 34 13.83 -2.35 -1.14
N ARG A 35 13.10 -2.45 -0.03
CA ARG A 35 13.21 -3.49 1.00
C ARG A 35 12.06 -4.47 0.84
N VAL A 36 12.33 -5.76 0.86
CA VAL A 36 11.33 -6.80 0.62
C VAL A 36 11.24 -7.71 1.82
N TRP A 37 10.03 -7.96 2.28
CA TRP A 37 9.78 -9.01 3.26
C TRP A 37 8.67 -9.96 2.78
N SER A 38 8.81 -11.22 3.16
CA SER A 38 7.82 -12.28 2.98
C SER A 38 7.99 -13.30 4.10
N PRO A 39 6.92 -13.96 4.58
CA PRO A 39 7.05 -15.07 5.54
C PRO A 39 7.98 -16.18 5.06
N ASN A 40 8.09 -16.38 3.74
CA ASN A 40 9.06 -17.28 3.14
C ASN A 40 10.30 -16.48 2.69
N ALA A 41 11.43 -16.71 3.36
CA ALA A 41 12.68 -16.02 3.09
C ALA A 41 13.21 -16.24 1.66
N ALA A 42 13.04 -17.44 1.09
CA ALA A 42 13.46 -17.71 -0.29
C ALA A 42 12.64 -16.90 -1.30
N ASN A 43 11.34 -16.73 -1.05
CA ASN A 43 10.48 -15.88 -1.88
C ASN A 43 10.86 -14.39 -1.75
N ALA A 44 11.18 -13.92 -0.54
CA ALA A 44 11.67 -12.56 -0.34
C ALA A 44 12.97 -12.30 -1.10
N GLN A 45 13.93 -13.23 -1.02
CA GLN A 45 15.20 -13.16 -1.74
C GLN A 45 15.01 -13.17 -3.25
N GLN A 46 14.15 -14.05 -3.78
CA GLN A 46 13.88 -14.09 -5.21
C GLN A 46 13.22 -12.78 -5.68
N CYS A 47 12.20 -12.31 -4.96
CA CYS A 47 11.54 -11.06 -5.32
C CYS A 47 12.50 -9.86 -5.24
N ALA A 48 13.35 -9.80 -4.21
CA ALA A 48 14.37 -8.77 -4.08
C ALA A 48 15.35 -8.78 -5.27
N ARG A 49 15.79 -9.96 -5.74
CA ARG A 49 16.60 -10.06 -6.97
C ARG A 49 15.85 -9.54 -8.19
N ASP A 50 14.61 -9.98 -8.38
CA ASP A 50 13.80 -9.61 -9.56
C ASP A 50 13.56 -8.11 -9.66
N ILE A 51 13.36 -7.44 -8.52
CA ILE A 51 13.06 -6.01 -8.47
C ILE A 51 14.27 -5.16 -8.12
N GLY A 52 15.49 -5.70 -8.00
CA GLY A 52 16.67 -4.94 -7.58
C GLY A 52 16.50 -4.26 -6.22
N GLY A 53 16.10 -5.04 -5.22
CA GLY A 53 15.94 -4.62 -3.81
C GLY A 53 16.75 -5.49 -2.85
N VAL A 54 16.48 -5.35 -1.56
CA VAL A 54 17.13 -6.08 -0.47
C VAL A 54 16.10 -6.87 0.32
N ALA A 55 16.34 -8.16 0.54
CA ALA A 55 15.48 -8.98 1.38
C ALA A 55 15.75 -8.72 2.87
N CYS A 56 14.71 -8.44 3.64
CA CYS A 56 14.77 -8.18 5.07
C CYS A 56 14.35 -9.42 5.87
N ALA A 57 14.93 -9.56 7.08
CA ALA A 57 14.69 -10.71 7.95
C ALA A 57 13.27 -10.76 8.52
N ASN A 58 12.63 -9.61 8.72
CA ASN A 58 11.27 -9.49 9.22
C ASN A 58 10.58 -8.22 8.66
N ALA A 59 9.26 -8.13 8.84
CA ALA A 59 8.45 -7.02 8.33
C ALA A 59 8.86 -5.68 8.96
N GLU A 60 9.13 -5.63 10.26
CA GLU A 60 9.56 -4.41 10.95
C GLU A 60 10.84 -3.84 10.35
N ALA A 61 11.84 -4.68 10.10
CA ALA A 61 13.11 -4.26 9.51
C ALA A 61 12.93 -3.67 8.10
N ALA A 62 11.96 -4.16 7.32
CA ALA A 62 11.62 -3.57 6.04
C ALA A 62 10.94 -2.19 6.20
N VAL A 63 10.00 -2.08 7.14
CA VAL A 63 9.13 -0.90 7.32
C VAL A 63 9.85 0.27 8.01
N ARG A 64 10.73 0.00 8.97
CA ARG A 64 11.38 1.06 9.77
C ARG A 64 12.14 2.05 8.88
N GLY A 65 11.72 3.30 8.89
CA GLY A 65 12.32 4.38 8.10
C GLY A 65 11.92 4.39 6.62
N ALA A 66 11.04 3.49 6.17
CA ALA A 66 10.48 3.55 4.82
C ALA A 66 9.52 4.74 4.68
N ASP A 67 9.60 5.42 3.54
CA ASP A 67 8.70 6.52 3.19
C ASP A 67 7.39 6.00 2.56
N ILE A 68 7.49 4.91 1.80
CA ILE A 68 6.36 4.20 1.22
C ILE A 68 6.37 2.75 1.70
N VAL A 69 5.23 2.26 2.15
CA VAL A 69 5.02 0.84 2.48
C VAL A 69 3.93 0.30 1.56
N CYS A 70 4.19 -0.77 0.83
CA CYS A 70 3.18 -1.48 0.07
C CYS A 70 2.89 -2.81 0.78
N THR A 71 1.64 -3.01 1.20
CA THR A 71 1.18 -4.31 1.70
C THR A 71 0.43 -5.01 0.56
N VAL A 72 1.07 -6.05 0.04
CA VAL A 72 0.70 -6.81 -1.16
C VAL A 72 0.79 -8.31 -0.86
N THR A 73 0.28 -8.71 0.31
CA THR A 73 0.27 -10.09 0.80
C THR A 73 -1.13 -10.71 0.71
N ASN A 74 -1.18 -12.03 0.97
CA ASN A 74 -2.43 -12.75 1.22
C ASN A 74 -2.62 -13.03 2.72
N ALA A 75 -2.09 -12.18 3.60
CA ALA A 75 -2.26 -12.36 5.04
C ALA A 75 -3.72 -12.13 5.44
N SER A 76 -4.19 -12.92 6.39
CA SER A 76 -5.48 -12.72 7.05
C SER A 76 -5.34 -11.99 8.39
N GLU A 77 -4.12 -11.90 8.91
CA GLU A 77 -3.78 -11.25 10.18
C GLU A 77 -2.73 -10.14 9.95
N PRO A 78 -2.72 -9.07 10.78
CA PRO A 78 -1.84 -7.93 10.58
C PRO A 78 -0.35 -8.28 10.44
N VAL A 79 0.22 -7.88 9.30
CA VAL A 79 1.66 -7.97 9.00
C VAL A 79 2.37 -6.62 9.09
N LEU A 80 1.61 -5.54 9.16
CA LEU A 80 2.10 -4.17 9.35
C LEU A 80 1.55 -3.61 10.67
N GLN A 81 2.46 -3.21 11.54
CA GLN A 81 2.11 -2.54 12.79
C GLN A 81 2.35 -1.03 12.67
N GLY A 82 1.39 -0.21 13.10
CA GLY A 82 1.47 1.25 13.04
C GLY A 82 2.68 1.81 13.79
N ALA A 83 3.09 1.14 14.88
CA ALA A 83 4.27 1.52 15.66
C ALA A 83 5.59 1.46 14.86
N TRP A 84 5.62 0.79 13.72
CA TRP A 84 6.80 0.68 12.85
C TRP A 84 6.90 1.82 11.83
N LEU A 85 5.78 2.48 11.52
CA LEU A 85 5.68 3.47 10.48
C LEU A 85 6.53 4.71 10.81
N LYS A 86 7.25 5.19 9.80
CA LYS A 86 7.85 6.52 9.86
C LYS A 86 6.72 7.57 9.92
N PRO A 87 6.82 8.61 10.77
CA PRO A 87 5.89 9.73 10.71
C PRO A 87 5.85 10.34 9.30
N GLY A 88 4.64 10.48 8.75
CA GLY A 88 4.45 10.97 7.38
C GLY A 88 4.63 9.93 6.28
N ALA A 89 4.75 8.64 6.62
CA ALA A 89 4.81 7.57 5.64
C ALA A 89 3.49 7.44 4.86
N PHE A 90 3.60 6.91 3.65
CA PHE A 90 2.45 6.53 2.83
C PHE A 90 2.36 5.01 2.74
N VAL A 91 1.22 4.45 3.11
CA VAL A 91 0.95 3.02 3.01
C VAL A 91 -0.01 2.79 1.86
N ALA A 92 0.40 2.01 0.85
CA ALA A 92 -0.49 1.44 -0.14
C ALA A 92 -0.92 0.05 0.33
N ALA A 93 -2.11 -0.03 0.93
CA ALA A 93 -2.69 -1.26 1.45
C ALA A 93 -3.59 -1.91 0.39
N VAL A 94 -3.08 -2.96 -0.26
CA VAL A 94 -3.71 -3.57 -1.45
C VAL A 94 -4.17 -5.00 -1.18
N GLY A 95 -3.54 -5.72 -0.26
CA GLY A 95 -3.99 -7.04 0.16
C GLY A 95 -5.20 -6.98 1.08
N ALA A 96 -5.54 -8.13 1.67
CA ALA A 96 -6.71 -8.32 2.53
C ALA A 96 -8.05 -7.74 1.97
N PRO A 97 -8.48 -8.15 0.76
CA PRO A 97 -9.74 -7.68 0.16
C PRO A 97 -10.95 -8.50 0.65
N ARG A 98 -10.95 -8.89 1.93
CA ARG A 98 -12.05 -9.69 2.53
C ARG A 98 -12.45 -9.08 3.87
N PRO A 99 -13.75 -9.10 4.23
CA PRO A 99 -14.23 -8.50 5.48
C PRO A 99 -13.57 -9.02 6.76
N THR A 100 -13.01 -10.23 6.69
CA THR A 100 -12.37 -10.93 7.81
C THR A 100 -10.86 -10.94 7.75
N TRP A 101 -10.24 -10.38 6.69
CA TRP A 101 -8.79 -10.38 6.52
C TRP A 101 -8.23 -9.00 6.83
N ARG A 102 -7.05 -8.96 7.44
CA ARG A 102 -6.30 -7.72 7.69
C ARG A 102 -4.83 -7.89 7.34
N GLU A 103 -4.24 -6.83 6.81
CA GLU A 103 -2.79 -6.68 6.72
C GLU A 103 -2.27 -5.65 7.74
N LEU A 104 -3.13 -4.75 8.22
CA LEU A 104 -2.80 -3.62 9.07
C LEU A 104 -3.44 -3.76 10.46
N ASP A 105 -2.69 -3.45 11.50
CA ASP A 105 -3.20 -3.38 12.87
C ASP A 105 -4.02 -2.09 13.11
N ASP A 106 -4.63 -1.98 14.29
CA ASP A 106 -5.44 -0.81 14.65
C ASP A 106 -4.59 0.46 14.77
N ALA A 107 -3.33 0.37 15.22
CA ALA A 107 -2.46 1.54 15.30
C ALA A 107 -2.13 2.10 13.92
N ALA A 108 -1.96 1.25 12.89
CA ALA A 108 -1.81 1.70 11.51
C ALA A 108 -3.11 2.33 11.00
N MET A 109 -4.25 1.70 11.25
CA MET A 109 -5.56 2.16 10.77
C MET A 109 -6.10 3.43 11.46
N ASN A 110 -5.56 3.80 12.62
CA ASN A 110 -5.82 5.09 13.28
C ASN A 110 -5.23 6.31 12.54
N ASN A 111 -4.47 6.10 11.47
CA ASN A 111 -3.95 7.17 10.61
C ASN A 111 -5.00 7.62 9.58
N TRP A 112 -4.63 8.57 8.71
CA TRP A 112 -5.57 9.13 7.73
C TRP A 112 -5.86 8.13 6.60
N VAL A 113 -7.08 7.58 6.57
CA VAL A 113 -7.48 6.59 5.57
C VAL A 113 -8.05 7.28 4.32
N VAL A 114 -7.48 6.98 3.17
CA VAL A 114 -8.01 7.30 1.84
C VAL A 114 -8.35 5.98 1.15
N ALA A 115 -9.53 5.86 0.56
CA ALA A 115 -9.91 4.68 -0.20
C ALA A 115 -9.89 4.95 -1.71
N ASP A 116 -9.82 3.91 -2.53
CA ASP A 116 -10.27 4.01 -3.92
C ASP A 116 -11.79 4.25 -3.97
N GLN A 117 -12.58 3.38 -3.34
CA GLN A 117 -14.03 3.50 -3.17
C GLN A 117 -14.40 3.30 -1.70
N ARG A 118 -15.03 4.31 -1.11
CA ARG A 118 -15.43 4.30 0.30
C ARG A 118 -16.41 3.17 0.61
N GLU A 119 -17.44 3.03 -0.22
CA GLU A 119 -18.47 2.02 -0.01
C GLU A 119 -17.90 0.59 -0.03
N ALA A 120 -16.97 0.30 -0.94
CA ALA A 120 -16.30 -0.99 -1.01
C ALA A 120 -15.40 -1.19 0.21
N ALA A 121 -14.61 -0.17 0.60
CA ALA A 121 -13.75 -0.24 1.79
C ALA A 121 -14.54 -0.54 3.07
N GLU A 122 -15.71 0.09 3.24
CA GLU A 122 -16.57 -0.11 4.42
C GLU A 122 -17.33 -1.45 4.43
N LYS A 123 -17.38 -2.17 3.30
CA LYS A 123 -18.11 -3.45 3.16
C LYS A 123 -17.22 -4.67 2.96
N GLU A 124 -16.02 -4.49 2.42
CA GLU A 124 -15.18 -5.58 1.93
C GLU A 124 -13.79 -5.60 2.57
N SER A 125 -13.30 -4.49 3.11
CA SER A 125 -11.96 -4.42 3.70
C SER A 125 -12.01 -4.70 5.20
N GLY A 126 -11.54 -5.87 5.62
CA GLY A 126 -11.39 -6.18 7.04
C GLY A 126 -10.47 -5.19 7.76
N ASP A 127 -9.46 -4.62 7.09
CA ASP A 127 -8.64 -3.55 7.70
C ASP A 127 -9.47 -2.36 8.17
N VAL A 128 -10.52 -1.99 7.42
CA VAL A 128 -11.38 -0.84 7.73
C VAL A 128 -12.50 -1.26 8.70
N MET A 129 -13.19 -2.35 8.38
CA MET A 129 -14.34 -2.83 9.14
C MET A 129 -13.97 -3.23 10.57
N LEU A 130 -12.86 -3.96 10.75
CA LEU A 130 -12.49 -4.51 12.05
C LEU A 130 -11.73 -3.50 12.92
N SER A 131 -11.09 -2.48 12.33
CA SER A 131 -10.49 -1.37 13.09
C SER A 131 -11.50 -0.30 13.48
N GLY A 132 -12.64 -0.22 12.79
CA GLY A 132 -13.58 0.89 12.91
C GLY A 132 -13.04 2.19 12.32
N ALA A 133 -12.01 2.14 11.49
CA ALA A 133 -11.43 3.32 10.87
C ALA A 133 -12.44 4.03 9.96
N THR A 134 -12.47 5.36 10.05
CA THR A 134 -13.26 6.18 9.14
C THR A 134 -12.47 6.45 7.88
N VAL A 135 -13.02 6.10 6.72
CA VAL A 135 -12.48 6.56 5.44
C VAL A 135 -12.63 8.08 5.42
N ALA A 136 -11.56 8.84 5.26
CA ALA A 136 -11.63 10.30 5.28
C ALA A 136 -12.04 10.86 3.90
N ALA A 137 -11.52 10.26 2.82
CA ALA A 137 -11.78 10.68 1.45
C ALA A 137 -11.61 9.52 0.46
N GLU A 138 -12.22 9.62 -0.71
CA GLU A 138 -11.85 8.82 -1.87
C GLU A 138 -10.73 9.52 -2.66
N ILE A 139 -9.86 8.72 -3.28
CA ILE A 139 -8.77 9.27 -4.11
C ILE A 139 -9.31 10.11 -5.26
N GLY A 140 -10.45 9.73 -5.85
CA GLY A 140 -11.12 10.49 -6.91
C GLY A 140 -11.62 11.86 -6.44
N GLU A 141 -12.07 11.98 -5.19
CA GLU A 141 -12.49 13.27 -4.61
C GLU A 141 -11.29 14.21 -4.45
N ILE A 142 -10.15 13.68 -3.99
CA ILE A 142 -8.90 14.44 -3.84
C ILE A 142 -8.39 14.88 -5.21
N LEU A 143 -8.32 13.97 -6.18
CA LEU A 143 -7.81 14.27 -7.53
C LEU A 143 -8.67 15.29 -8.28
N CYS A 144 -9.98 15.30 -8.04
CA CYS A 144 -10.89 16.29 -8.61
C CYS A 144 -11.00 17.59 -7.79
N GLY A 145 -10.27 17.73 -6.68
CA GLY A 145 -10.36 18.92 -5.80
C GLY A 145 -11.69 19.05 -5.04
N ARG A 146 -12.48 17.98 -4.94
CA ARG A 146 -13.73 17.93 -4.15
C ARG A 146 -13.49 17.65 -2.67
N SER A 147 -12.33 17.07 -2.33
CA SER A 147 -11.88 16.88 -0.96
C SER A 147 -10.46 17.43 -0.80
N SER A 148 -10.17 17.99 0.37
CA SER A 148 -8.82 18.46 0.68
C SER A 148 -7.88 17.26 0.85
N PRO A 149 -6.64 17.32 0.35
CA PRO A 149 -5.66 16.29 0.64
C PRO A 149 -5.37 16.24 2.15
N PRO A 150 -4.88 15.09 2.66
CA PRO A 150 -4.43 15.00 4.04
C PRO A 150 -3.38 16.09 4.35
N PRO A 151 -3.34 16.62 5.59
CA PRO A 151 -2.34 17.62 5.98
C PRO A 151 -0.91 17.16 5.70
N ALA A 152 -0.02 18.12 5.44
CA ALA A 152 1.38 17.82 5.17
C ALA A 152 2.02 17.12 6.38
N GLY A 153 2.77 16.04 6.13
CA GLY A 153 3.44 15.25 7.17
C GLY A 153 2.54 14.23 7.87
N THR A 154 1.24 14.17 7.55
CA THR A 154 0.35 13.13 8.05
C THR A 154 0.71 11.78 7.44
N THR A 155 0.74 10.72 8.25
CA THR A 155 0.82 9.34 7.76
C THR A 155 -0.51 8.97 7.10
N ILE A 156 -0.44 8.41 5.89
CA ILE A 156 -1.63 8.15 5.07
C ILE A 156 -1.72 6.65 4.79
N ILE A 157 -2.90 6.08 5.00
CA ILE A 157 -3.25 4.74 4.55
C ILE A 157 -4.12 4.87 3.31
N PHE A 158 -3.59 4.50 2.15
CA PHE A 158 -4.39 4.30 0.95
C PHE A 158 -4.86 2.86 0.90
N LYS A 159 -6.13 2.60 1.21
CA LYS A 159 -6.74 1.28 1.07
C LYS A 159 -7.27 1.11 -0.35
N SER A 160 -6.77 0.11 -1.05
CA SER A 160 -7.23 -0.24 -2.39
C SER A 160 -7.86 -1.64 -2.39
N LEU A 161 -9.03 -1.74 -3.01
CA LEU A 161 -9.77 -2.96 -3.30
C LEU A 161 -9.86 -3.23 -4.81
N GLY A 162 -9.64 -2.21 -5.63
CA GLY A 162 -9.77 -2.24 -7.08
C GLY A 162 -11.17 -1.84 -7.52
N GLN A 163 -11.24 -1.11 -8.65
CA GLN A 163 -12.51 -0.73 -9.26
C GLN A 163 -12.58 -1.17 -10.71
N ALA A 164 -13.76 -1.62 -11.15
CA ALA A 164 -13.99 -2.04 -12.53
C ALA A 164 -13.64 -0.96 -13.58
N VAL A 165 -13.69 0.33 -13.20
CA VAL A 165 -13.27 1.42 -14.09
C VAL A 165 -11.77 1.40 -14.39
N GLU A 166 -10.94 0.95 -13.45
CA GLU A 166 -9.49 0.83 -13.61
C GLU A 166 -9.17 -0.22 -14.69
N ASP A 167 -9.83 -1.38 -14.61
CA ASP A 167 -9.73 -2.45 -15.60
C ASP A 167 -10.26 -2.00 -16.97
N THR A 168 -11.41 -1.30 -16.98
CA THR A 168 -12.04 -0.82 -18.22
C THR A 168 -11.13 0.15 -18.98
N VAL A 169 -10.47 1.06 -18.26
CA VAL A 169 -9.52 2.01 -18.85
C VAL A 169 -8.27 1.29 -19.34
N ALA A 170 -7.71 0.37 -18.55
CA ALA A 170 -6.55 -0.43 -18.97
C ALA A 170 -6.84 -1.27 -20.22
N ALA A 171 -7.98 -1.97 -20.24
CA ALA A 171 -8.43 -2.77 -21.39
C ALA A 171 -8.59 -1.92 -22.65
N ARG A 172 -9.15 -0.70 -22.51
CA ARG A 172 -9.29 0.23 -23.63
C ARG A 172 -7.95 0.70 -24.18
N LEU A 173 -6.95 0.93 -23.33
CA LEU A 173 -5.61 1.31 -23.76
C LEU A 173 -4.94 0.18 -24.56
N VAL A 174 -5.03 -1.05 -24.08
CA VAL A 174 -4.49 -2.23 -24.76
C VAL A 174 -5.22 -2.50 -26.09
N TYR A 175 -6.55 -2.42 -26.11
CA TYR A 175 -7.34 -2.64 -27.33
C TYR A 175 -7.04 -1.62 -28.44
N ARG A 176 -6.55 -0.43 -28.09
CA ARG A 176 -6.24 0.66 -29.01
C ARG A 176 -4.77 0.75 -29.41
N ALA A 177 -3.89 -0.03 -28.80
CA ALA A 177 -2.45 -0.05 -29.09
C ALA A 177 -2.17 -0.86 -30.36
#